data_AF-A0A2V6P5E2-F1
#
_entry.id   AF-A0A2V6P5E2-F1
#
_cell.length_a   1.000
_cell.length_b   1.000
_cell.length_c   1.000
_cell.angle_alpha   90.00
_cell.angle_beta   90.00
_cell.angle_gamma   90.00
#
_symmetry.space_group_name_H-M   'P 1'
#
loop_
_entity.id
_entity.type
_entity.pdbx_description
1 polymer ?
#
loop_
_entity_poly.entity_id
_entity_poly.type
_entity_poly.pdbx_seq_one_letter_code
_entity_poly.pdbx_strand_id
1 'polypeptide(L)' 'GQVAADIRRYYPPEPYKGKGVRYAGEQIRRKEGKTVQ' A
#
# COMPACT_ATOMS: atom_id res chain seq x y z
N GLY A 1 2.42 -15.93 2.19
CA GLY A 1 3.71 -16.63 2.25
C GLY A 1 4.83 -15.64 2.49
N GLN A 2 5.99 -16.10 2.98
CA GLN A 2 7.10 -15.25 3.41
C GLN A 2 7.59 -14.31 2.30
N VAL A 3 7.70 -14.82 1.07
CA VAL A 3 8.03 -14.02 -0.13
C VAL A 3 7.10 -12.83 -0.34
N ALA A 4 5.78 -13.01 -0.15
CA ALA A 4 4.83 -11.92 -0.33
C ALA A 4 4.94 -10.85 0.79
N ALA A 5 5.38 -11.26 1.99
CA ALA A 5 5.66 -10.34 3.08
C ALA A 5 6.93 -9.51 2.83
N ASP A 6 7.97 -10.13 2.26
CA ASP A 6 9.22 -9.45 1.90
C ASP A 6 9.00 -8.40 0.79
N ILE A 7 8.21 -8.74 -0.24
CA ILE A 7 7.85 -7.81 -1.32
C ILE A 7 7.02 -6.63 -0.77
N ARG A 8 6.09 -6.89 0.15
CA ARG A 8 5.29 -5.84 0.82
C ARG A 8 6.14 -4.93 1.69
N ARG A 9 7.19 -5.47 2.33
CA ARG A 9 8.13 -4.70 3.16
C ARG A 9 8.99 -3.75 2.33
N TYR A 10 9.35 -4.15 1.12
CA TYR A 10 10.14 -3.31 0.20
C TYR A 10 9.36 -2.08 -0.30
N TYR A 11 8.06 -2.23 -0.62
CA TYR A 11 7.22 -1.12 -1.09
C TYR A 11 5.82 -1.15 -0.45
N PRO A 12 5.68 -0.62 0.77
CA PRO A 12 4.41 -0.67 1.49
C PRO A 12 3.34 0.23 0.85
N PRO A 13 2.05 -0.12 0.98
CA PRO A 13 0.95 0.68 0.46
C PRO A 13 0.87 2.03 1.17
N GLU A 14 1.02 3.10 0.40
CA GLU A 14 0.93 4.47 0.91
C GLU A 14 -0.48 4.78 1.45
N PRO A 15 -0.60 5.52 2.56
CA PRO A 15 -1.87 5.81 3.20
C PRO A 15 -2.73 6.84 2.44
N TYR A 16 -2.31 7.35 1.28
CA TYR A 16 -3.06 8.37 0.52
C TYR A 16 -3.66 7.78 -0.76
N LYS A 17 -2.83 7.58 -1.79
CA LYS A 17 -3.25 7.00 -3.07
C LYS A 17 -3.25 5.46 -3.06
N GLY A 18 -2.81 4.82 -1.98
CA GLY A 18 -2.70 3.35 -1.91
C GLY A 18 -1.66 2.75 -2.87
N LYS A 19 -0.71 3.58 -3.35
CA LYS A 19 0.40 3.12 -4.19
C LYS A 19 1.31 2.24 -3.35
N GLY A 20 1.59 1.03 -3.81
CA GLY A 20 2.37 0.05 -3.05
C GLY A 20 1.94 -1.38 -3.32
N VAL A 21 2.70 -2.31 -2.77
CA VAL A 21 2.39 -3.73 -2.79
C VAL A 21 1.37 -4.02 -1.71
N ARG A 22 0.21 -4.51 -2.10
CA ARG A 22 -0.89 -4.89 -1.21
C ARG A 22 -1.40 -6.26 -1.57
N TYR A 23 -2.03 -6.92 -0.60
CA TYR A 23 -2.74 -8.16 -0.87
C TYR A 23 -4.04 -7.89 -1.63
N ALA A 24 -4.47 -8.85 -2.43
CA ALA A 24 -5.74 -8.76 -3.14
C ALA A 24 -6.89 -8.68 -2.11
N GLY A 25 -7.73 -7.65 -2.23
CA GLY A 25 -8.83 -7.39 -1.29
C GLY A 25 -8.45 -6.60 -0.02
N GLU A 26 -7.19 -6.19 0.16
CA GLU A 26 -6.79 -5.39 1.32
C GLU A 26 -7.37 -3.96 1.25
N GLN A 27 -8.18 -3.60 2.24
CA GLN A 27 -8.69 -2.25 2.45
C GLN A 27 -7.61 -1.38 3.09
N ILE A 28 -7.02 -0.48 2.29
CA ILE A 28 -6.05 0.49 2.78
C ILE A 28 -6.81 1.62 3.45
N ARG A 29 -6.44 1.96 4.70
CA ARG A 29 -6.92 3.18 5.37
C ARG A 29 -6.37 4.40 4.65
N ARG A 30 -7.14 4.90 3.68
CA ARG A 30 -6.79 6.09 2.90
C ARG A 30 -7.10 7.35 3.71
N LYS A 31 -6.14 8.25 3.81
CA LYS A 31 -6.30 9.62 4.29
C LYS A 31 -6.57 10.52 3.08
N GLU A 32 -7.49 11.47 3.22
CA GLU A 32 -7.99 12.30 2.11
C GLU A 32 -6.97 13.35 1.61
N GLY A 33 -5.86 13.55 2.32
CA GLY A 33 -4.92 14.64 2.03
C GLY A 33 -3.59 14.20 1.42
N LYS A 34 -3.51 14.02 0.09
CA LYS A 34 -2.30 14.40 -0.68
C LYS A 34 -2.54 14.43 -2.19
N THR A 35 -2.86 15.62 -2.70
CA THR A 35 -2.78 15.94 -4.12
C THR A 35 -1.32 16.25 -4.45
N VAL A 36 -0.63 15.29 -5.06
CA VAL A 36 0.50 15.61 -5.94
C VAL A 36 0.00 15.33 -7.36
N GLN A 37 -0.15 16.42 -8.10
CA GLN A 37 -0.50 16.51 -9.51
C GLN A 37 0.57 15.79 -10.35
#